data_AF-A0A7D5HSU3-F1
#
_entry.id   AF-A0A7D5HSU3-F1
#
_cell.length_a   1.000
_cell.length_b   1.000
_cell.length_c   1.000
_cell.angle_alpha   90.00
_cell.angle_beta   90.00
_cell.angle_gamma   90.00
#
_symmetry.space_group_name_H-M   'P 1'
#
loop_
_entity.id
_entity.type
_entity.pdbx_description
1 polymer ?
#
loop_
_entity_poly.entity_id
_entity_poly.type
_entity_poly.pdbx_seq_one_letter_code
_entity_poly.pdbx_strand_id
1 'polypeptide(L)'
;MQKMYLFRPLAKAFTLIELMIVIAIIAILATIAIPSYNSYTQKAALSELLRASASYKSDVELCIYNRNGLDNCSGGTNGIQANKSDTSDTKYLKTITVNKGVISVTGKGSLDGYSYTLTPAFSNNTISWTASCKGKDTSLFPAGFCN
;
A
#
# COMPACT_ATOMS: atom_id res chain seq x y z
N MET A 1 62.88 29.88 35.29
CA MET A 1 61.74 30.09 34.36
C MET A 1 60.79 28.92 34.51
N GLN A 2 59.72 29.07 35.31
CA GLN A 2 58.77 28.00 35.61
C GLN A 2 57.54 28.19 34.71
N LYS A 3 57.42 27.33 33.68
CA LYS A 3 56.29 27.33 32.74
C LYS A 3 55.03 26.89 33.50
N MET A 4 54.13 27.84 33.73
CA MET A 4 52.79 27.60 34.27
C MET A 4 51.93 26.94 33.17
N TYR A 5 51.80 25.61 33.20
CA TYR A 5 50.83 24.91 32.36
C TYR A 5 49.43 25.10 32.93
N LEU A 6 48.62 25.91 32.24
CA LEU A 6 47.23 26.17 32.57
C LEU A 6 46.39 24.91 32.23
N PHE A 7 46.05 24.10 33.23
CA PHE A 7 45.06 23.02 33.08
C PHE A 7 43.67 23.65 32.88
N ARG A 8 43.19 23.69 31.63
CA ARG A 8 41.80 24.01 31.33
C ARG A 8 40.90 22.97 31.99
N PRO A 9 39.85 23.35 32.74
CA PRO A 9 38.87 22.39 33.23
C PRO A 9 38.23 21.70 32.03
N LEU A 10 38.26 20.36 32.01
CA LEU A 10 37.56 19.60 30.97
C LEU A 10 36.06 19.94 31.02
N ALA A 11 35.50 20.26 29.86
CA ALA A 11 34.05 20.43 29.72
C ALA A 11 33.34 19.18 30.24
N LYS A 12 32.27 19.38 31.04
CA LYS A 12 31.47 18.29 31.64
C LYS A 12 30.87 17.45 30.50
N ALA A 13 31.44 16.27 30.26
CA ALA A 13 30.93 15.32 29.28
C ALA A 13 29.71 14.57 29.83
N PHE A 14 28.86 14.09 28.93
CA PHE A 14 27.72 13.22 29.24
C PHE A 14 28.21 11.93 29.92
N THR A 15 27.51 11.48 30.95
CA THR A 15 27.86 10.23 31.64
C THR A 15 27.38 9.02 30.85
N LEU A 16 28.09 7.89 30.99
CA LEU A 16 27.71 6.62 30.37
C LEU A 16 26.32 6.16 30.87
N ILE A 17 26.00 6.43 32.13
CA ILE A 17 24.71 6.08 32.71
C ILE A 17 23.56 6.91 32.13
N GLU A 18 23.77 8.21 31.85
CA GLU A 18 22.78 9.04 31.17
C GLU A 18 22.50 8.51 29.75
N LEU A 19 23.53 8.08 29.03
CA LEU A 19 23.36 7.45 27.71
C LEU A 19 22.55 6.15 27.82
N MET A 20 22.84 5.30 28.81
CA MET A 20 22.14 4.02 29.02
C MET A 20 20.66 4.21 29.34
N ILE A 21 20.30 5.24 30.10
CA ILE A 21 18.88 5.54 30.39
C ILE A 21 18.17 6.02 29.13
N VAL A 22 18.81 6.87 28.32
CA VAL A 22 18.23 7.38 27.07
C VAL A 22 17.96 6.24 26.08
N ILE A 23 18.89 5.31 25.89
CA ILE A 23 18.67 4.17 24.99
C ILE A 23 17.55 3.25 25.49
N ALA A 24 17.42 3.09 26.82
CA ALA A 24 16.35 2.27 27.41
C ALA A 24 14.96 2.88 27.12
N ILE A 25 14.82 4.20 27.25
CA ILE A 25 13.57 4.90 26.94
C ILE A 25 13.25 4.78 25.44
N ILE A 26 14.24 5.01 24.56
CA ILE A 26 14.06 4.88 23.11
C ILE A 26 13.63 3.47 22.73
N ALA A 27 14.21 2.43 23.35
CA ALA A 27 13.84 1.04 23.09
C ALA A 27 12.37 0.76 23.42
N ILE A 28 11.88 1.26 24.57
CA ILE A 28 10.46 1.10 24.96
C ILE A 28 9.55 1.79 23.94
N LEU A 29 9.85 3.04 23.57
CA LEU A 29 9.03 3.80 22.63
C LEU A 29 9.03 3.17 21.21
N ALA A 30 10.18 2.64 20.77
CA ALA A 30 10.33 2.05 19.44
C ALA A 30 9.45 0.81 19.24
N THR A 31 9.26 -0.02 20.27
CA THR A 31 8.45 -1.25 20.15
C THR A 31 6.97 -0.95 19.84
N ILE A 32 6.45 0.18 20.31
CA ILE A 32 5.07 0.61 20.05
C ILE A 32 4.98 1.40 18.73
N ALA A 33 5.97 2.26 18.47
CA ALA A 33 5.97 3.16 17.32
C ALA A 33 6.20 2.43 15.98
N ILE A 34 7.12 1.46 15.94
CA ILE A 34 7.51 0.78 14.68
C ILE A 34 6.33 0.02 14.04
N PRO A 35 5.58 -0.84 14.76
CA PRO A 35 4.43 -1.53 14.18
C PRO A 35 3.38 -0.55 13.64
N SER A 36 3.08 0.48 14.42
CA SER A 36 2.11 1.53 14.04
C SER A 36 2.53 2.26 12.77
N TYR A 37 3.78 2.73 12.70
CA TYR A 37 4.34 3.40 11.52
C TYR A 37 4.32 2.50 10.28
N ASN A 38 4.66 1.22 10.43
CA ASN A 38 4.61 0.25 9.34
C ASN A 38 3.17 0.06 8.82
N SER A 39 2.18 -0.03 9.70
CA SER A 39 0.77 -0.10 9.28
C SER A 39 0.32 1.16 8.54
N TYR A 40 0.72 2.36 8.98
CA TYR A 40 0.39 3.62 8.28
C TYR A 40 1.02 3.70 6.89
N THR A 41 2.29 3.32 6.76
CA THR A 41 2.97 3.32 5.45
C THR A 41 2.38 2.27 4.51
N GLN A 42 1.95 1.12 5.02
CA GLN A 42 1.21 0.11 4.24
C GLN A 42 -0.17 0.63 3.78
N LYS A 43 -0.92 1.33 4.63
CA LYS A 43 -2.20 1.98 4.24
C LYS A 43 -2.02 3.01 3.13
N ALA A 44 -0.96 3.81 3.21
CA ALA A 44 -0.61 4.76 2.15
C ALA A 44 -0.26 4.04 0.84
N ALA A 45 0.53 2.96 0.91
CA ALA A 45 0.84 2.14 -0.24
C ALA A 45 -0.42 1.50 -0.85
N LEU A 46 -1.36 0.98 -0.04
CA LEU A 46 -2.62 0.43 -0.53
C LEU A 46 -3.46 1.47 -1.28
N SER A 47 -3.44 2.72 -0.82
CA SER A 47 -4.13 3.82 -1.51
C SER A 47 -3.58 4.05 -2.92
N GLU A 48 -2.29 3.80 -3.16
CA GLU A 48 -1.71 3.82 -4.51
C GLU A 48 -2.27 2.71 -5.40
N LEU A 49 -2.41 1.49 -4.86
CA LEU A 49 -3.02 0.37 -5.60
C LEU A 49 -4.48 0.67 -5.96
N LEU A 50 -5.25 1.23 -5.02
CA LEU A 50 -6.65 1.61 -5.26
C LEU A 50 -6.73 2.64 -6.39
N ARG A 51 -5.87 3.67 -6.35
CA ARG A 51 -5.78 4.68 -7.42
C ARG A 51 -5.39 4.07 -8.77
N ALA A 52 -4.47 3.12 -8.79
CA ALA A 52 -4.07 2.44 -10.01
C ALA A 52 -5.22 1.62 -10.63
N SER A 53 -6.08 1.02 -9.80
CA SER A 53 -7.24 0.25 -10.28
C SER A 53 -8.41 1.11 -10.72
N ALA A 54 -8.50 2.36 -10.26
CA ALA A 54 -9.64 3.23 -10.55
C ALA A 54 -9.81 3.50 -12.05
N SER A 55 -8.72 3.64 -12.80
CA SER A 55 -8.78 3.82 -14.25
C SER A 55 -9.31 2.56 -14.96
N TYR A 56 -8.82 1.37 -14.56
CA TYR A 56 -9.33 0.10 -15.09
C TYR A 56 -10.81 -0.11 -14.75
N LYS A 57 -11.25 0.32 -13.56
CA LYS A 57 -12.66 0.27 -13.18
C LYS A 57 -13.53 1.10 -14.13
N SER A 58 -13.15 2.34 -14.42
CA SER A 58 -13.86 3.19 -15.38
C SER A 58 -13.88 2.59 -16.80
N ASP A 59 -12.75 2.03 -17.25
CA ASP A 59 -12.66 1.39 -18.57
C ASP A 59 -13.59 0.17 -18.66
N VAL A 60 -13.65 -0.63 -17.60
CA VAL A 60 -14.55 -1.78 -17.51
C VAL A 60 -16.01 -1.34 -17.48
N GLU A 61 -16.37 -0.30 -16.73
CA GLU A 61 -17.73 0.23 -16.70
C GLU A 61 -18.19 0.68 -18.09
N LEU A 62 -17.33 1.41 -18.82
CA LEU A 62 -17.60 1.82 -20.19
C LEU A 62 -17.76 0.61 -21.13
N CYS A 63 -16.89 -0.39 -21.00
CA CYS A 63 -17.02 -1.63 -21.78
C CYS A 63 -18.35 -2.34 -21.51
N ILE A 64 -18.75 -2.45 -20.24
CA ILE A 64 -20.00 -3.11 -19.84
C ILE A 64 -21.20 -2.38 -20.45
N TYR A 65 -21.25 -1.05 -20.37
CA TYR A 65 -22.36 -0.28 -20.96
C TYR A 65 -22.41 -0.40 -22.48
N ASN A 66 -21.27 -0.33 -23.16
CA ASN A 66 -21.22 -0.43 -24.63
C ASN A 66 -21.56 -1.83 -25.14
N ARG A 67 -21.26 -2.86 -24.35
CA ARG A 67 -21.46 -4.26 -24.76
C ARG A 67 -22.70 -4.90 -24.14
N ASN A 68 -23.36 -4.22 -23.21
CA ASN A 68 -24.47 -4.74 -22.43
C ASN A 68 -24.15 -6.10 -21.79
N GLY A 69 -22.92 -6.26 -21.27
CA GLY A 69 -22.46 -7.55 -20.74
C GLY A 69 -20.97 -7.59 -20.34
N LEU A 70 -20.59 -8.66 -19.64
CA LEU A 70 -19.28 -8.82 -18.97
C LEU A 70 -18.24 -9.59 -19.80
N ASP A 71 -18.67 -10.52 -20.66
CA ASP A 71 -17.81 -11.57 -21.25
C ASP A 71 -16.66 -11.06 -22.12
N ASN A 72 -16.75 -9.82 -22.62
CA ASN A 72 -15.75 -9.22 -23.52
C ASN A 72 -15.01 -8.03 -22.88
N CYS A 73 -15.11 -7.83 -21.57
CA CYS A 73 -14.45 -6.74 -20.88
C CYS A 73 -13.15 -7.23 -20.23
N SER A 74 -12.14 -7.55 -21.04
CA SER A 74 -10.83 -8.01 -20.58
C SER A 74 -9.73 -7.01 -20.92
N GLY A 75 -8.62 -7.04 -20.18
CA GLY A 75 -7.53 -6.09 -20.37
C GLY A 75 -6.96 -6.14 -21.79
N GLY A 76 -6.72 -4.98 -22.38
CA GLY A 76 -6.26 -4.82 -23.75
C GLY A 76 -7.36 -4.93 -24.82
N THR A 77 -8.64 -5.04 -24.41
CA THR A 77 -9.77 -5.17 -25.34
C THR A 77 -10.82 -4.10 -25.06
N ASN A 78 -11.58 -3.70 -26.09
CA ASN A 78 -12.76 -2.82 -25.95
C ASN A 78 -12.51 -1.52 -25.16
N GLY A 79 -11.34 -0.91 -25.37
CA GLY A 79 -10.94 0.34 -24.70
C GLY A 79 -10.34 0.16 -23.31
N ILE A 80 -10.27 -1.06 -22.78
CA ILE A 80 -9.63 -1.36 -21.50
C ILE A 80 -8.12 -1.42 -21.70
N GLN A 81 -7.40 -0.71 -20.84
CA GLN A 81 -5.93 -0.76 -20.78
C GLN A 81 -5.41 -2.21 -20.71
N ALA A 82 -4.23 -2.44 -21.30
CA ALA A 82 -3.58 -3.75 -21.24
C ALA A 82 -3.30 -4.15 -19.78
N ASN A 83 -3.34 -5.46 -19.52
CA ASN A 83 -2.94 -6.01 -18.23
C ASN A 83 -1.48 -5.66 -17.94
N LYS A 84 -1.18 -5.43 -16.68
CA LYS A 84 0.18 -5.16 -16.20
C LYS A 84 0.62 -6.29 -15.29
N SER A 85 1.78 -6.86 -15.60
CA SER A 85 2.38 -7.94 -14.83
C SER A 85 3.82 -7.58 -14.50
N ASP A 86 4.15 -7.66 -13.22
CA ASP A 86 5.48 -7.43 -12.66
C ASP A 86 6.13 -6.12 -13.16
N THR A 87 5.38 -5.02 -13.08
CA THR A 87 5.84 -3.73 -13.61
C THR A 87 6.92 -3.11 -12.72
N SER A 88 8.07 -2.79 -13.31
CA SER A 88 9.15 -2.05 -12.64
C SER A 88 8.80 -0.58 -12.39
N ASP A 89 7.88 -0.02 -13.18
CA ASP A 89 7.52 1.40 -13.16
C ASP A 89 6.74 1.83 -11.91
N THR A 90 6.19 0.86 -11.17
CA THR A 90 5.39 1.09 -9.96
C THR A 90 6.10 0.55 -8.74
N LYS A 91 6.02 1.26 -7.62
CA LYS A 91 6.71 0.84 -6.39
C LYS A 91 5.97 -0.29 -5.67
N TYR A 92 4.65 -0.21 -5.56
CA TYR A 92 3.84 -1.14 -4.77
C TYR A 92 2.88 -2.01 -5.57
N LEU A 93 2.54 -1.62 -6.80
CA LEU A 93 1.73 -2.44 -7.70
C LEU A 93 2.60 -3.55 -8.31
N LYS A 94 2.18 -4.80 -8.16
CA LYS A 94 2.80 -5.98 -8.79
C LYS A 94 2.08 -6.34 -10.07
N THR A 95 0.78 -6.56 -9.98
CA THR A 95 -0.06 -6.95 -11.12
C THR A 95 -1.39 -6.24 -11.06
N ILE A 96 -1.91 -5.86 -12.22
CA ILE A 96 -3.33 -5.56 -12.41
C ILE A 96 -3.82 -6.26 -13.66
N THR A 97 -4.83 -7.13 -13.50
CA THR A 97 -5.41 -7.90 -14.58
C THR A 97 -6.91 -7.70 -14.62
N VAL A 98 -7.46 -7.65 -15.83
CA VAL A 98 -8.90 -7.61 -16.07
C VAL A 98 -9.28 -8.81 -16.90
N ASN A 99 -10.23 -9.60 -16.40
CA ASN A 99 -10.79 -10.75 -17.09
C ASN A 99 -12.32 -10.75 -16.93
N LYS A 100 -13.05 -10.62 -18.04
CA LYS A 100 -14.52 -10.58 -18.04
C LYS A 100 -15.11 -9.58 -17.03
N GLY A 101 -14.52 -8.38 -16.96
CA GLY A 101 -14.87 -7.31 -16.04
C GLY A 101 -14.28 -7.43 -14.64
N VAL A 102 -13.81 -8.61 -14.24
CA VAL A 102 -13.19 -8.83 -12.93
C VAL A 102 -11.79 -8.24 -12.92
N ILE A 103 -11.54 -7.29 -12.02
CA ILE A 103 -10.25 -6.60 -11.88
C ILE A 103 -9.52 -7.21 -10.69
N SER A 104 -8.36 -7.80 -10.91
CA SER A 104 -7.52 -8.38 -9.85
C SER A 104 -6.23 -7.60 -9.70
N VAL A 105 -5.95 -7.14 -8.49
CA VAL A 105 -4.82 -6.27 -8.15
C VAL A 105 -3.97 -6.93 -7.08
N THR A 106 -2.67 -7.05 -7.32
CA THR A 106 -1.71 -7.63 -6.37
C THR A 106 -0.63 -6.61 -6.03
N GLY A 107 -0.28 -6.52 -4.75
CA GLY A 107 0.81 -5.69 -4.24
C GLY A 107 2.18 -6.39 -4.29
N LYS A 108 3.24 -5.59 -4.19
CA LYS A 108 4.64 -6.00 -3.99
C LYS A 108 5.32 -5.13 -2.93
N GLY A 109 6.53 -5.49 -2.54
CA GLY A 109 7.30 -4.76 -1.54
C GLY A 109 6.63 -4.86 -0.17
N SER A 110 6.32 -3.72 0.46
CA SER A 110 5.62 -3.70 1.75
C SER A 110 4.18 -4.23 1.69
N LEU A 111 3.64 -4.43 0.48
CA LEU A 111 2.32 -5.02 0.23
C LEU A 111 2.41 -6.43 -0.35
N ASP A 112 3.56 -7.10 -0.27
CA ASP A 112 3.66 -8.48 -0.73
C ASP A 112 2.69 -9.37 0.08
N GLY A 113 1.96 -10.24 -0.64
CA GLY A 113 0.87 -11.04 -0.07
C GLY A 113 -0.47 -10.31 0.12
N TYR A 114 -0.55 -9.00 -0.16
CA TYR A 114 -1.82 -8.26 -0.20
C TYR A 114 -2.37 -8.20 -1.63
N SER A 115 -3.66 -8.49 -1.78
CA SER A 115 -4.36 -8.36 -3.05
C SER A 115 -5.83 -8.07 -2.83
N TYR A 116 -6.50 -7.55 -3.86
CA TYR A 116 -7.94 -7.45 -3.88
C TYR A 116 -8.50 -7.66 -5.28
N THR A 117 -9.75 -8.09 -5.34
CA THR A 117 -10.47 -8.35 -6.57
C THR A 117 -11.76 -7.54 -6.58
N LEU A 118 -11.95 -6.70 -7.59
CA LEU A 118 -13.20 -6.00 -7.86
C LEU A 118 -14.02 -6.83 -8.85
N THR A 119 -15.19 -7.26 -8.44
CA THR A 119 -16.11 -8.05 -9.25
C THR A 119 -17.33 -7.20 -9.57
N PRO A 120 -17.57 -6.89 -10.85
CA PRO A 120 -18.79 -6.22 -11.26
C PRO A 120 -19.94 -7.22 -11.38
N ALA A 121 -21.13 -6.80 -10.98
CA ALA A 121 -22.38 -7.40 -11.38
C ALA A 121 -23.15 -6.38 -12.23
N PHE A 122 -23.70 -6.85 -13.35
CA PHE A 122 -24.45 -6.01 -14.27
C PHE A 122 -25.86 -6.59 -14.41
N SER A 123 -26.86 -5.82 -13.95
CA SER A 123 -28.27 -6.19 -14.01
C SER A 123 -29.10 -4.92 -14.13
N ASN A 124 -30.20 -4.97 -14.89
CA ASN A 124 -31.10 -3.82 -15.10
C ASN A 124 -30.35 -2.53 -15.48
N ASN A 125 -29.38 -2.64 -16.38
CA ASN A 125 -28.54 -1.53 -16.86
C ASN A 125 -27.80 -0.77 -15.74
N THR A 126 -27.58 -1.42 -14.59
CA THR A 126 -26.87 -0.87 -13.44
C THR A 126 -25.68 -1.77 -13.11
N ILE A 127 -24.54 -1.15 -12.83
CA ILE A 127 -23.32 -1.84 -12.40
C ILE A 127 -23.22 -1.73 -10.88
N SER A 128 -23.12 -2.86 -10.19
CA SER A 128 -22.74 -2.94 -8.78
C SER A 128 -21.38 -3.61 -8.65
N TRP A 129 -20.60 -3.21 -7.64
CA TRP A 129 -19.25 -3.72 -7.44
C TRP A 129 -19.13 -4.36 -6.06
N THR A 130 -18.55 -5.56 -6.03
CA THR A 130 -18.08 -6.21 -4.80
C THR A 130 -16.57 -6.30 -4.82
N ALA A 131 -15.95 -6.19 -3.66
CA ALA A 131 -14.51 -6.13 -3.51
C ALA A 131 -14.06 -7.17 -2.48
N SER A 132 -13.39 -8.22 -2.95
CA SER A 132 -12.83 -9.24 -2.07
C SER A 132 -11.36 -8.96 -1.81
N CYS A 133 -10.97 -8.88 -0.54
CA CYS A 133 -9.60 -8.55 -0.13
C CYS A 133 -8.88 -9.76 0.44
N LYS A 134 -7.56 -9.82 0.23
CA LYS A 134 -6.67 -10.83 0.79
C LYS A 134 -5.42 -10.17 1.36
N GLY A 135 -4.94 -10.73 2.45
CA GLY A 135 -3.76 -10.26 3.16
C GLY A 135 -3.71 -10.79 4.58
N LYS A 136 -2.56 -10.61 5.24
CA LYS A 136 -2.38 -11.03 6.65
C LYS A 136 -3.28 -10.24 7.60
N ASP A 137 -3.48 -8.95 7.31
CA ASP A 137 -4.36 -8.07 8.06
C ASP A 137 -5.27 -7.27 7.11
N THR A 138 -6.52 -7.70 6.97
CA THR A 138 -7.49 -7.03 6.09
C THR A 138 -7.96 -5.68 6.63
N SER A 139 -7.67 -5.33 7.89
CA SER A 139 -7.97 -4.00 8.45
C SER A 139 -7.10 -2.87 7.89
N LEU A 140 -6.07 -3.22 7.11
CA LEU A 140 -5.27 -2.26 6.35
C LEU A 140 -6.04 -1.66 5.17
N PHE A 141 -7.05 -2.36 4.65
CA PHE A 141 -7.93 -1.78 3.64
C PHE A 141 -8.84 -0.71 4.25
N PRO A 142 -9.29 0.29 3.45
CA PRO A 142 -10.26 1.27 3.94
C PRO A 142 -11.53 0.60 4.48
N ALA A 143 -12.09 1.18 5.54
CA ALA A 143 -13.32 0.65 6.14
C ALA A 143 -14.45 0.58 5.09
N GLY A 144 -15.14 -0.56 5.03
CA GLY A 144 -16.22 -0.80 4.07
C GLY A 144 -15.76 -1.05 2.62
N PHE A 145 -14.45 -1.06 2.35
CA PHE A 145 -13.94 -1.40 1.02
C PHE A 145 -14.15 -2.88 0.72
N CYS A 146 -13.78 -3.78 1.64
CA CYS A 146 -13.87 -5.22 1.45
C CYS A 146 -15.25 -5.73 1.87
N ASN A 147 -15.92 -6.51 1.01
CA ASN A 147 -17.23 -7.12 1.29
C ASN A 147 -17.38 -8.53 0.72
#